data_AF-A0A7J6VAA3-F1
#
_entry.id   AF-A0A7J6VAA3-F1
#
_cell.length_a   1.000
_cell.length_b   1.000
_cell.length_c   1.000
_cell.angle_alpha   90.00
_cell.angle_beta   90.00
_cell.angle_gamma   90.00
#
_symmetry.space_group_name_H-M   'P 1'
#
loop_
_entity.id
_entity.type
_entity.pdbx_description
1 polymer ?
#
loop_
_entity_poly.entity_id
_entity_poly.type
_entity_poly.pdbx_seq_one_letter_code
_entity_poly.pdbx_strand_id
1 'polypeptide(L)'
;MLVSCKEVEVAQALFEESCIRDLVSWNTVINGHVRSGKPNEALKLFRQMRVANVEPDEVTMIGVVSSCAVCQVWKSSASRSDVQ
;
A
#
# COMPACT_ATOMS: atom_id res chain seq x y z
N MET A 1 10.32 9.07 8.45
CA MET A 1 9.68 8.51 9.66
C MET A 1 9.58 7.01 9.53
N LEU A 2 10.08 6.24 10.50
CA LEU A 2 10.03 4.77 10.54
C LEU A 2 8.70 4.32 11.16
N VAL A 3 7.70 4.01 10.33
CA VAL A 3 6.45 3.41 10.83
C VAL A 3 6.70 1.91 10.97
N SER A 4 6.48 1.38 12.16
CA SER A 4 6.62 -0.04 12.49
C SER A 4 5.37 -0.83 12.05
N CYS A 5 5.50 -2.13 11.76
CA CYS A 5 4.38 -2.94 11.25
C CYS A 5 3.13 -2.90 12.16
N LYS A 6 3.32 -2.83 13.48
CA LYS A 6 2.22 -2.68 14.45
C LYS A 6 1.45 -1.37 14.26
N GLU A 7 2.14 -0.28 13.96
CA GLU A 7 1.51 1.02 13.73
C GLU A 7 0.75 1.04 12.40
N VAL A 8 1.22 0.29 11.38
CA VAL A 8 0.49 0.12 10.12
C VAL A 8 -0.83 -0.63 10.34
N GLU A 9 -0.83 -1.68 11.15
CA GLU A 9 -2.03 -2.47 11.46
C GLU A 9 -3.07 -1.65 12.22
N VAL A 10 -2.63 -0.85 13.21
CA VAL A 10 -3.52 0.07 13.93
C VAL A 10 -4.06 1.16 13.00
N ALA A 11 -3.21 1.73 12.15
CA ALA A 11 -3.63 2.72 11.17
C ALA A 11 -4.67 2.14 10.19
N GLN A 12 -4.50 0.88 9.76
CA GLN A 12 -5.47 0.21 8.90
C GLN A 12 -6.82 -0.04 9.61
N ALA A 13 -6.82 -0.49 10.87
CA ALA A 13 -8.05 -0.69 11.62
C ALA A 13 -8.84 0.61 11.80
N LEU A 14 -8.15 1.69 12.20
CA LEU A 14 -8.77 3.03 12.31
C LEU A 14 -9.25 3.56 10.95
N PHE A 15 -8.52 3.24 9.89
CA PHE A 15 -8.88 3.61 8.53
C PHE A 15 -10.13 2.89 8.02
N GLU A 16 -10.31 1.62 8.38
CA GLU A 16 -11.50 0.82 8.06
C GLU A 16 -12.73 1.29 8.85
N GLU A 17 -12.55 1.71 10.10
CA GLU A 17 -13.60 2.27 10.95
C GLU A 17 -14.00 3.71 10.58
N SER A 18 -13.12 4.48 9.90
CA SER A 18 -13.41 5.87 9.54
C SER A 18 -14.35 5.99 8.32
N CYS A 19 -15.48 6.68 8.52
CA CYS A 19 -16.42 7.06 7.46
C CYS A 19 -15.87 8.16 6.54
N ILE A 20 -14.87 8.95 6.97
CA ILE A 20 -14.28 10.03 6.18
C ILE A 20 -12.77 9.82 6.17
N ARG A 21 -12.24 9.47 5.01
CA ARG A 21 -10.81 9.18 4.81
C ARG A 21 -10.20 10.30 3.99
N ASP A 22 -9.35 11.11 4.62
CA ASP A 22 -8.63 12.19 3.96
C ASP A 22 -7.38 11.67 3.21
N LEU A 23 -6.82 12.52 2.34
CA LEU A 23 -5.65 12.21 1.52
C LEU A 23 -4.45 11.72 2.37
N VAL A 24 -4.25 12.32 3.54
CA VAL A 24 -3.16 11.96 4.46
C VAL A 24 -3.34 10.54 5.00
N SER A 25 -4.57 10.16 5.35
CA SER A 25 -4.88 8.80 5.82
C SER A 25 -4.60 7.76 4.74
N TRP A 26 -5.07 7.99 3.49
CA TRP A 26 -4.78 7.14 2.34
C TRP A 26 -3.27 6.97 2.11
N ASN A 27 -2.54 8.08 2.10
CA ASN A 27 -1.08 8.08 1.93
C ASN A 27 -0.35 7.29 3.01
N THR A 28 -0.81 7.42 4.26
CA THR A 28 -0.20 6.74 5.40
C THR A 28 -0.36 5.23 5.29
N VAL A 29 -1.58 4.74 5.01
CA VAL A 29 -1.83 3.30 4.89
C VAL A 29 -1.14 2.70 3.65
N ILE A 30 -1.18 3.38 2.50
CA ILE A 30 -0.54 2.92 1.26
C ILE A 30 0.97 2.77 1.48
N ASN A 31 1.64 3.82 1.98
CA ASN A 31 3.08 3.76 2.25
C ASN A 31 3.43 2.76 3.36
N GLY A 32 2.56 2.60 4.36
CA GLY A 32 2.69 1.55 5.37
C GLY A 32 2.77 0.17 4.74
N HIS A 33 1.82 -0.18 3.86
CA HIS A 33 1.81 -1.48 3.17
C HIS A 33 3.01 -1.71 2.25
N VAL A 34 3.46 -0.68 1.52
CA VAL A 34 4.67 -0.79 0.68
C VAL A 34 5.88 -1.17 1.55
N ARG A 35 6.04 -0.49 2.67
CA ARG A 35 7.18 -0.68 3.58
C ARG A 35 7.10 -1.99 4.37
N SER A 36 5.91 -2.47 4.66
CA SER A 36 5.68 -3.79 5.27
C SER A 36 5.81 -4.94 4.26
N GLY A 37 6.25 -4.68 3.02
CA GLY A 37 6.44 -5.72 2.00
C GLY A 37 5.13 -6.31 1.48
N LYS A 38 4.02 -5.57 1.60
CA LYS A 38 2.68 -5.97 1.14
C LYS A 38 2.22 -5.07 -0.04
N PRO A 39 2.95 -5.02 -1.17
CA PRO A 39 2.66 -4.11 -2.28
C PRO A 39 1.29 -4.35 -2.92
N ASN A 40 0.78 -5.58 -2.89
CA ASN A 40 -0.56 -5.90 -3.40
C ASN A 40 -1.68 -5.22 -2.60
N GLU A 41 -1.53 -5.11 -1.28
CA GLU A 41 -2.51 -4.41 -0.44
C GLU A 41 -2.45 -2.89 -0.66
N ALA A 42 -1.25 -2.34 -0.85
CA ALA A 42 -1.08 -0.93 -1.24
C ALA A 42 -1.79 -0.61 -2.57
N LEU A 43 -1.70 -1.48 -3.57
CA LEU A 43 -2.39 -1.31 -4.86
C LEU A 43 -3.92 -1.44 -4.74
N LYS A 44 -4.41 -2.31 -3.86
CA LYS A 44 -5.86 -2.40 -3.57
C LYS A 44 -6.36 -1.10 -2.94
N LEU A 45 -5.64 -0.55 -1.97
CA LEU A 45 -5.98 0.73 -1.32
C LEU A 45 -5.96 1.88 -2.33
N PHE A 46 -4.97 1.94 -3.21
CA PHE A 46 -4.96 2.92 -4.30
C PHE A 46 -6.20 2.84 -5.21
N ARG A 47 -6.67 1.62 -5.51
CA ARG A 47 -7.94 1.44 -6.25
C ARG A 47 -9.13 1.97 -5.47
N GLN A 48 -9.21 1.69 -4.17
CA GLN A 48 -10.31 2.18 -3.33
C GLN A 48 -10.32 3.71 -3.22
N MET A 49 -9.14 4.34 -3.12
CA MET A 49 -8.99 5.79 -3.13
C MET A 49 -9.60 6.43 -4.38
N ARG A 50 -9.34 5.85 -5.55
CA ARG A 50 -9.93 6.29 -6.82
C ARG A 50 -11.45 6.11 -6.88
N VAL A 51 -11.97 5.01 -6.33
CA VAL A 51 -13.43 4.77 -6.24
C VAL A 51 -14.10 5.77 -5.28
N ALA A 52 -13.40 6.17 -4.24
CA ALA A 52 -13.83 7.21 -3.30
C ALA A 52 -13.72 8.65 -3.86
N ASN A 53 -13.37 8.83 -5.15
CA ASN A 53 -13.13 10.12 -5.79
C ASN A 53 -12.09 10.99 -5.06
N VAL A 54 -11.13 10.37 -4.38
CA VAL A 54 -9.98 11.07 -3.79
C VAL A 54 -8.85 11.07 -4.82
N GLU A 55 -8.37 12.25 -5.20
CA GLU A 55 -7.26 12.36 -6.15
C GLU A 55 -5.94 11.90 -5.49
N PRO A 56 -5.22 10.96 -6.11
CA PRO A 56 -3.85 10.63 -5.72
C PRO A 56 -2.93 11.84 -5.83
N ASP A 57 -2.07 12.06 -4.84
CA ASP A 57 -1.02 13.06 -4.90
C ASP A 57 0.34 12.44 -5.26
N GLU A 58 1.37 13.27 -5.31
CA GLU A 58 2.74 12.86 -5.60
C GLU A 58 3.22 11.76 -4.63
N VAL A 59 2.85 11.85 -3.34
CA VAL A 59 3.18 10.87 -2.30
C VAL A 59 2.50 9.53 -2.57
N THR A 60 1.22 9.54 -2.96
CA THR A 60 0.48 8.33 -3.36
C THR A 60 1.17 7.65 -4.54
N MET A 61 1.55 8.43 -5.55
CA MET A 61 2.14 7.91 -6.79
C MET A 61 3.52 7.30 -6.56
N ILE A 62 4.35 7.88 -5.67
CA ILE A 62 5.63 7.30 -5.26
C ILE A 62 5.43 5.93 -4.61
N GLY A 63 4.43 5.79 -3.73
CA GLY A 63 4.08 4.52 -3.09
C GLY A 63 3.64 3.46 -4.11
N VAL A 64 2.81 3.85 -5.08
CA VAL A 64 2.32 2.95 -6.14
C VAL A 64 3.45 2.48 -7.06
N VAL A 65 4.31 3.38 -7.53
CA VAL A 65 5.46 3.04 -8.39
C VAL A 65 6.44 2.12 -7.66
N SER A 66 6.71 2.40 -6.38
CA SER A 66 7.54 1.54 -5.53
C SER A 66 6.92 0.15 -5.35
N SER A 67 5.60 0.08 -5.18
CA SER A 67 4.87 -1.19 -5.09
C SER A 67 4.99 -2.02 -6.37
N CYS A 68 4.91 -1.38 -7.54
CA CYS A 68 5.10 -2.04 -8.83
C CYS A 68 6.52 -2.58 -9.01
N ALA A 69 7.54 -1.80 -8.64
CA ALA A 69 8.93 -2.23 -8.70
C ALA A 69 9.18 -3.46 -7.80
N VAL A 70 8.66 -3.45 -6.58
CA VAL A 70 8.77 -4.59 -5.66
C VAL A 70 7.96 -5.79 -6.15
N CYS A 71 6.74 -5.59 -6.67
CA CYS A 71 5.91 -6.69 -7.17
C CYS A 71 6.53 -7.43 -8.37
N GLN A 72 7.33 -6.74 -9.21
CA GLN A 72 8.10 -7.38 -10.28
C GLN A 72 9.22 -8.27 -9.72
N VAL A 73 9.92 -7.82 -8.67
CA VAL A 73 10.98 -8.60 -8.00
C VAL A 73 10.41 -9.89 -7.38
N TRP A 74 9.19 -9.85 -6.84
CA TRP A 74 8.52 -11.04 -6.32
C TRP A 74 8.12 -12.04 -7.40
N LYS A 75 7.65 -11.60 -8.58
CA LYS A 75 7.32 -12.51 -9.68
C LYS A 75 8.54 -13.28 -10.19
N SER A 76 9.69 -12.62 -10.29
CA SER A 76 10.94 -13.27 -10.70
C SER A 76 11.44 -14.28 -9.66
N SER A 77 11.28 -13.98 -8.37
CA SER A 77 11.70 -14.86 -7.27
C SER A 77 10.75 -16.05 -7.05
N ALA A 78 9.44 -15.86 -7.24
CA ALA A 78 8.44 -16.92 -7.08
C ALA A 78 8.47 -17.96 -8.21
N SER A 79 8.98 -17.61 -9.40
CA SER A 79 9.17 -18.57 -10.51
C SER A 79 10.37 -19.52 -10.34
N ARG A 80 11.17 -19.37 -9.28
CA ARG A 80 12.37 -20.20 -9.03
C ARG A 80 12.18 -21.26 -7.95
N SER A 81 10.99 -21.34 -7.32
CA SER A 81 10.65 -22.36 -6.32
C SER A 81 9.81 -23.52 -6.85
N ASP A 82 9.25 -23.40 -8.07
CA ASP A 82 8.38 -24.43 -8.68
C ASP A 82 8.97 -24.96 -10.01
N VAL A 83 10.25 -25.33 -9.98
CA VAL A 83 10.78 -26.32 -10.94
C VAL A 83 11.53 -27.36 -10.13
N GLN A 84 10.80 -28.42 -9.77
CA GLN A 84 11.35 -29.74 -9.52
C GLN A 84 12.01 -30.26 -10.80
#